data_AF-A0A9X9A5B7-F1
#
_entry.id   AF-A0A9X9A5B7-F1
#
_cell.length_a   1.000
_cell.length_b   1.000
_cell.length_c   1.000
_cell.angle_alpha   90.00
_cell.angle_beta   90.00
_cell.angle_gamma   90.00
#
_symmetry.space_group_name_H-M   'P 1'
#
loop_
_entity.id
_entity.type
_entity.pdbx_description
1 polymer ?
#
loop_
_entity_poly.entity_id
_entity_poly.type
_entity_poly.pdbx_seq_one_letter_code
_entity_poly.pdbx_strand_id
1 'polypeptide(L)' 'EASKQEREATMRAFRGGKLEILLATDIAARGIDIDDLTHVIHLELPDTVDQYIHRSGRTGRMGKEGTVVS' A
#
# COMPACT_ATOMS: atom_id res chain seq x y z
N GLU A 1 -3.57 -4.72 18.15
CA GLU A 1 -2.62 -3.87 17.40
C GLU A 1 -1.36 -4.68 17.12
N ALA A 2 -0.83 -4.60 15.89
CA ALA A 2 0.47 -5.19 15.59
C ALA A 2 1.57 -4.36 16.26
N SER A 3 2.54 -5.03 16.89
CA SER A 3 3.69 -4.36 17.47
C SER A 3 4.55 -3.70 16.38
N LYS A 4 5.35 -2.70 16.76
CA LYS A 4 6.28 -2.04 15.83
C LYS A 4 7.24 -3.05 15.17
N GLN A 5 7.72 -4.04 15.92
CA GLN A 5 8.62 -5.07 15.40
C GLN A 5 7.94 -5.97 14.36
N GLU A 6 6.69 -6.38 14.60
CA GLU A 6 5.92 -7.16 13.62
C GLU A 6 5.67 -6.37 12.35
N ARG A 7 5.31 -5.09 12.47
CA ARG A 7 5.11 -4.20 11.32
C ARG A 7 6.38 -4.06 10.49
N GLU A 8 7.53 -3.84 11.12
CA GLU A 8 8.82 -3.79 10.42
C GLU A 8 9.17 -5.14 9.74
N ALA A 9 8.90 -6.27 10.39
CA ALA A 9 9.15 -7.59 9.83
C ALA A 9 8.28 -7.85 8.59
N THR A 10 6.99 -7.54 8.66
CA THR A 10 6.06 -7.64 7.51
C THR A 10 6.50 -6.76 6.36
N MET A 11 6.87 -5.50 6.64
CA MET A 11 7.35 -4.59 5.60
C MET A 11 8.67 -5.02 4.97
N ARG A 12 9.57 -5.65 5.73
CA ARG A 12 10.79 -6.26 5.18
C ARG A 12 10.46 -7.46 4.30
N ALA A 13 9.55 -8.33 4.75
CA ALA A 13 9.15 -9.51 3.97
C ALA A 13 8.43 -9.12 2.67
N PHE A 14 7.58 -8.09 2.70
CA PHE A 14 6.90 -7.57 1.52
C PHE A 14 7.88 -6.96 0.53
N ARG A 15 8.77 -6.05 0.97
CA ARG A 15 9.80 -5.47 0.10
C ARG A 15 10.80 -6.50 -0.45
N GLY A 16 11.04 -7.58 0.29
CA GLY A 16 11.87 -8.70 -0.14
C GLY A 16 11.16 -9.71 -1.05
N GLY A 17 9.89 -9.47 -1.42
CA GLY A 17 9.09 -10.38 -2.27
C GLY A 17 8.67 -11.69 -1.59
N LYS A 18 8.92 -11.85 -0.29
CA LYS A 18 8.45 -13.02 0.48
C LYS A 18 6.95 -12.95 0.75
N LEU A 19 6.40 -11.75 0.83
CA LEU A 19 4.96 -11.51 0.84
C LEU A 19 4.61 -10.76 -0.44
N GLU A 20 3.65 -11.31 -1.19
CA GLU A 20 3.20 -10.72 -2.47
C GLU A 20 2.04 -9.74 -2.28
N ILE A 21 1.30 -9.87 -1.17
CA ILE A 21 0.10 -9.09 -0.87
C ILE A 21 0.21 -8.47 0.51
N LEU A 22 -0.13 -7.19 0.61
CA LEU A 22 -0.23 -6.44 1.87
C LEU A 22 -1.65 -5.87 2.01
N LEU A 23 -2.35 -6.26 3.07
CA LEU A 23 -3.63 -5.67 3.45
C LEU A 23 -3.41 -4.61 4.52
N ALA A 24 -3.93 -3.40 4.31
CA ALA A 24 -3.78 -2.29 5.25
C ALA A 24 -5.01 -1.37 5.22
N THR A 25 -5.29 -0.73 6.36
CA THR A 25 -6.20 0.41 6.46
C THR A 25 -5.43 1.72 6.27
N ASP A 26 -6.11 2.83 6.03
CA ASP A 26 -5.46 4.15 5.88
C ASP A 26 -4.58 4.51 7.09
N ILE A 27 -5.05 4.20 8.29
CA ILE A 27 -4.32 4.45 9.54
C ILE A 27 -3.04 3.61 9.57
N ALA A 28 -3.14 2.32 9.24
CA ALA A 28 -1.99 1.43 9.22
C ALA A 28 -0.99 1.82 8.12
N ALA A 29 -1.47 2.29 6.97
CA ALA A 29 -0.64 2.65 5.81
C ALA A 29 0.15 3.97 5.98
N ARG A 30 -0.19 4.81 6.97
CA ARG A 30 0.57 6.05 7.22
C ARG A 30 2.02 5.75 7.58
N GLY A 31 2.93 6.50 6.94
CA GLY A 31 4.37 6.35 7.12
C GLY A 31 4.92 5.04 6.55
N ILE A 32 4.13 4.29 5.78
CA ILE A 32 4.65 3.19 4.98
C ILE A 32 5.08 3.77 3.62
N ASP A 33 6.39 3.72 3.37
CA ASP A 33 6.94 3.96 2.04
C ASP A 33 7.18 2.60 1.38
N ILE A 34 6.42 2.33 0.34
CA ILE A 34 6.51 1.14 -0.49
C ILE A 34 6.80 1.64 -1.89
N ASP A 35 8.02 1.39 -2.35
CA ASP A 35 8.39 1.65 -3.71
C ASP A 35 7.81 0.55 -4.61
N ASP A 36 7.50 0.91 -5.85
CA ASP A 36 7.25 -0.04 -6.94
C ASP A 36 6.05 -0.98 -6.77
N LEU A 37 4.96 -0.53 -6.13
CA LEU A 37 3.70 -1.27 -6.22
C LEU A 37 3.16 -1.19 -7.65
N THR A 38 2.85 -2.36 -8.22
CA THR A 38 2.26 -2.48 -9.56
C THR A 38 0.73 -2.38 -9.51
N HIS A 39 0.12 -2.76 -8.39
CA HIS A 39 -1.32 -2.82 -8.22
C HIS A 39 -1.75 -2.25 -6.87
N VAL A 40 -2.85 -1.48 -6.88
CA VAL A 40 -3.59 -1.07 -5.68
C VAL A 40 -5.03 -1.53 -5.85
N ILE A 41 -5.56 -2.22 -4.84
CA ILE A 41 -6.94 -2.72 -4.84
C ILE A 41 -7.67 -2.07 -3.67
N HIS A 42 -8.73 -1.29 -3.96
CA HIS A 42 -9.61 -0.78 -2.93
C HIS A 42 -10.63 -1.87 -2.57
N LEU A 43 -10.37 -2.59 -1.47
CA LEU A 43 -11.35 -3.56 -0.95
C LEU A 43 -12.65 -2.87 -0.52
N GLU A 44 -12.51 -1.67 0.02
CA GLU A 44 -13.59 -0.74 0.32
C GLU A 44 -13.32 0.55 -0.44
N LEU A 45 -14.34 1.06 -1.12
CA LEU A 45 -14.24 2.30 -1.87
C LEU A 45 -13.86 3.45 -0.94
N PRO A 46 -12.94 4.35 -1.35
CA PRO A 46 -12.60 5.53 -0.58
C PRO A 46 -13.83 6.44 -0.41
N ASP A 47 -14.02 6.99 0.79
CA ASP A 47 -15.14 7.91 1.07
C ASP A 47 -14.92 9.30 0.48
N THR A 48 -13.65 9.65 0.22
CA THR A 48 -13.27 10.95 -0.34
C THR A 48 -12.29 10.83 -1.49
N VAL A 49 -12.27 11.84 -2.35
CA VAL A 49 -11.30 11.95 -3.46
C VAL A 49 -9.87 12.00 -2.93
N ASP A 50 -9.61 12.69 -1.82
CA ASP A 50 -8.28 12.75 -1.22
C ASP A 50 -7.79 11.37 -0.75
N GLN A 51 -8.69 10.56 -0.15
CA GLN A 51 -8.35 9.19 0.21
C GLN A 51 -8.05 8.36 -1.03
N TYR A 52 -8.86 8.48 -2.09
CA TYR A 52 -8.60 7.81 -3.36
C TYR A 52 -7.23 8.17 -3.93
N ILE A 53 -6.88 9.46 -3.97
CA ILE A 53 -5.58 9.93 -4.48
C ILE A 53 -4.43 9.39 -3.63
N HIS A 54 -4.54 9.44 -2.29
CA HIS A 54 -3.48 8.97 -1.40
C HIS A 54 -3.26 7.44 -1.44
N ARG A 55 -4.33 6.66 -1.63
CA ARG A 55 -4.28 5.20 -1.79
C ARG A 55 -3.76 4.81 -3.17
N SER A 56 -4.34 5.39 -4.23
CA SER A 56 -3.98 5.11 -5.63
C SER A 56 -2.55 5.57 -5.97
N GLY A 57 -2.09 6.67 -5.37
CA GLY A 57 -0.73 7.19 -5.56
C GLY A 57 0.39 6.30 -5.02
N ARG A 58 0.06 5.12 -4.48
CA ARG A 58 1.04 4.10 -4.08
C ARG A 58 1.59 3.32 -5.28
N THR A 59 0.89 3.33 -6.41
CA THR A 59 1.36 2.77 -7.69
C THR A 59 1.68 3.88 -8.71
N GLY A 60 2.25 3.52 -9.86
CA GLY A 60 2.49 4.46 -10.96
C GLY A 60 3.54 5.55 -10.69
N ARG A 61 4.42 5.36 -9.71
CA ARG A 61 5.45 6.35 -9.33
C ARG A 61 6.60 6.34 -10.35
N MET A 62 7.26 7.49 -10.52
CA MET A 62 8.44 7.65 -11.38
C MET A 62 8.23 7.26 -12.85
N GLY A 63 7.03 7.51 -13.38
CA GLY A 63 6.68 7.19 -14.78
C GLY A 63 6.48 5.70 -15.07
N LYS A 64 6.47 4.85 -14.03
CA LYS A 64 6.08 3.44 -14.15
C LYS A 64 4.58 3.33 -14.36
N GLU A 65 4.17 2.25 -15.02
CA GLU A 65 2.76 1.89 -15.08
C GLU A 65 2.25 1.40 -13.72
N GLY A 66 0.95 1.55 -13.50
CA GLY A 66 0.30 1.14 -12.27
C GLY A 66 -1.18 0.89 -12.52
N THR A 67 -1.73 -0.14 -11.86
CA THR A 67 -3.14 -0.49 -12.00
C THR A 67 -3.86 -0.25 -10.68
N VAL A 68 -5.00 0.43 -10.76
CA VAL A 68 -5.91 0.61 -9.62
C VAL A 68 -7.21 -0.10 -9.94
N VAL A 69 -7.63 -0.98 -9.05
CA VAL A 69 -8.95 -1.63 -9.08
C VAL A 69 -9.75 -1.10 -7.90
N SER A 70 -10.97 -0.64 -8.15
CA SER A 70 -11.88 -0.07 -7.15
C SER A 70 -13.22 -0.77 -7.18
#